data_AF-A0A285P8G7-F1
#
_entry.id   AF-A0A285P8G7-F1
#
_cell.length_a   1.000
_cell.length_b   1.000
_cell.length_c   1.000
_cell.angle_alpha   90.00
_cell.angle_beta   90.00
_cell.angle_gamma   90.00
#
_symmetry.space_group_name_H-M   'P 1'
#
loop_
_entity.id
_entity.type
_entity.pdbx_description
1 polymer ?
#
loop_
_entity_poly.entity_id
_entity_poly.type
_entity_poly.pdbx_seq_one_letter_code
_entity_poly.pdbx_strand_id
1 'polypeptide(L)' 'MKKRKEKTSKKYVRTTVSLPEDVWRELRVESIDKKITMGDLIAKKIRELKELRKRVGFSSL' A
#
# COMPACT_ATOMS: atom_id res chain seq x y z
N MET A 1 16.48 -29.26 22.92
CA MET A 1 16.67 -28.63 21.58
C MET A 1 15.63 -27.53 21.40
N LYS A 2 16.03 -26.25 21.35
CA LYS A 2 15.12 -25.10 21.21
C LYS A 2 14.83 -24.87 19.72
N LYS A 3 13.60 -25.19 19.26
CA LYS A 3 13.15 -24.89 17.88
C LYS A 3 13.13 -23.37 17.68
N ARG A 4 14.04 -22.84 16.86
CA ARG A 4 14.00 -21.44 16.42
C ARG A 4 12.85 -21.32 15.43
N LYS A 5 11.81 -20.54 15.77
CA LYS A 5 10.77 -20.12 14.82
C LYS A 5 11.46 -19.31 13.72
N GLU A 6 11.61 -19.88 12.53
CA GLU A 6 11.95 -19.12 11.32
C GLU A 6 10.85 -18.08 11.11
N LYS A 7 11.16 -16.82 11.42
CA LYS A 7 10.35 -15.68 10.96
C LYS A 7 10.50 -15.65 9.45
N THR A 8 9.50 -16.13 8.73
CA THR A 8 9.37 -15.90 7.29
C THR A 8 9.31 -14.39 7.06
N SER A 9 10.46 -13.78 6.79
CA SER A 9 10.52 -12.37 6.41
C SER A 9 9.80 -12.26 5.07
N LYS A 10 8.64 -11.59 5.06
CA LYS A 10 8.02 -11.19 3.80
C LYS A 10 9.07 -10.41 3.00
N LYS A 11 9.32 -10.83 1.76
CA LYS A 11 10.23 -10.13 0.85
C LYS A 11 9.58 -8.80 0.45
N TYR A 12 9.93 -7.72 1.13
CA TYR A 12 9.55 -6.36 0.73
C TYR A 12 10.54 -5.85 -0.32
N VAL A 13 10.01 -5.24 -1.38
CA VAL A 13 10.83 -4.50 -2.35
C VAL A 13 10.79 -3.03 -1.96
N ARG A 14 11.96 -2.43 -1.74
CA ARG A 14 12.06 -0.99 -1.50
C ARG A 14 11.83 -0.28 -2.81
N THR A 15 10.91 0.68 -2.82
CA THR A 15 10.55 1.46 -4.00
C THR A 15 10.41 2.92 -3.60
N THR A 16 10.89 3.81 -4.47
CA THR A 16 10.71 5.25 -4.36
C THR A 16 9.63 5.66 -5.36
N VAL A 17 8.64 6.41 -4.90
CA VAL A 17 7.54 6.92 -5.75
C VAL A 17 7.57 8.43 -5.68
N SER A 18 7.52 9.08 -6.84
CA SER A 18 7.28 10.52 -6.92
C SER A 18 5.79 10.76 -6.98
N LEU A 19 5.28 11.61 -6.10
CA LEU A 19 3.87 11.99 -6.05
C LEU A 19 3.75 13.51 -6.19
N PRO A 20 2.64 14.01 -6.75
CA PRO A 20 2.28 15.42 -6.62
C PRO A 20 2.24 15.83 -5.14
N GLU A 21 2.62 17.07 -4.85
CA GLU A 21 2.77 17.55 -3.47
C GLU A 21 1.45 17.52 -2.70
N ASP A 22 0.37 17.94 -3.34
CA ASP A 22 -1.00 17.90 -2.83
C ASP A 22 -1.40 16.47 -2.44
N VAL A 23 -1.20 15.51 -3.35
CA VAL A 23 -1.50 14.09 -3.10
C VAL A 23 -0.66 13.53 -1.95
N TRP A 24 0.63 13.89 -1.88
CA TRP A 24 1.49 13.45 -0.78
C TRP A 24 1.04 14.02 0.57
N ARG A 25 0.65 15.30 0.61
CA ARG A 25 0.15 15.96 1.83
C ARG A 25 -1.14 15.29 2.31
N GLU A 26 -2.09 15.03 1.41
CA GLU A 26 -3.33 14.34 1.73
C GLU A 26 -3.09 12.93 2.28
N LEU A 27 -2.26 12.13 1.61
CA LEU A 27 -1.89 10.80 2.07
C LEU A 27 -1.22 10.85 3.45
N ARG A 28 -0.40 11.87 3.71
CA ARG A 28 0.24 12.06 5.01
C ARG A 28 -0.77 12.28 6.12
N VAL A 29 -1.71 13.19 5.94
CA VAL A 29 -2.77 13.46 6.91
C VAL A 29 -3.59 12.19 7.17
N GLU A 30 -4.00 11.49 6.12
CA GLU A 30 -4.79 10.26 6.23
C GLU A 30 -4.02 9.12 6.93
N SER A 31 -2.70 9.01 6.70
CA SER A 31 -1.86 8.00 7.35
C SER A 31 -1.77 8.21 8.87
N ILE A 32 -1.71 9.48 9.30
CA ILE A 32 -1.68 9.87 10.72
C ILE A 32 -3.02 9.56 11.37
N ASP A 33 -4.11 9.96 10.74
CA ASP A 33 -5.48 9.70 11.22
C ASP A 33 -5.73 8.20 11.41
N LYS A 34 -5.35 7.39 10.42
CA LYS A 34 -5.53 5.93 10.44
C LYS A 34 -4.49 5.18 11.26
N LYS A 35 -3.47 5.86 11.80
CA LYS A 35 -2.36 5.25 12.55
C LYS A 35 -1.67 4.10 11.80
N ILE A 36 -1.50 4.25 10.48
CA ILE A 36 -0.81 3.28 9.61
C ILE A 36 0.35 3.95 8.88
N THR A 37 1.30 3.17 8.37
CA THR A 37 2.39 3.75 7.59
C THR A 37 1.88 4.27 6.25
N MET A 38 2.57 5.27 5.70
CA MET A 38 2.30 5.77 4.34
C MET A 38 2.33 4.64 3.31
N GLY A 39 3.28 3.70 3.45
CA GLY A 39 3.41 2.56 2.56
C GLY A 39 2.21 1.62 2.62
N ASP A 40 1.70 1.34 3.81
CA ASP A 40 0.49 0.52 4.00
C ASP A 40 -0.75 1.21 3.42
N LEU A 41 -0.88 2.53 3.61
CA LEU A 41 -1.97 3.31 3.05
C LEU A 41 -1.94 3.28 1.51
N ILE A 42 -0.78 3.51 0.91
CA ILE A 42 -0.58 3.44 -0.55
C ILE A 42 -0.93 2.04 -1.07
N ALA A 43 -0.41 0.99 -0.42
CA ALA A 43 -0.70 -0.39 -0.82
C ALA A 43 -2.20 -0.72 -0.73
N LYS A 44 -2.88 -0.24 0.32
CA LYS A 44 -4.32 -0.41 0.51
C LYS A 44 -5.11 0.26 -0.62
N LYS A 45 -4.84 1.54 -0.90
CA LYS A 45 -5.53 2.28 -1.97
C LYS A 45 -5.28 1.65 -3.36
N ILE A 46 -4.07 1.20 -3.66
CA ILE A 46 -3.77 0.48 -4.92
C ILE A 46 -4.62 -0.79 -5.05
N ARG A 47 -4.76 -1.55 -3.96
CA ARG A 47 -5.60 -2.75 -3.94
C ARG A 47 -7.08 -2.42 -4.16
N GLU A 48 -7.60 -1.42 -3.47
CA GLU A 48 -8.98 -0.95 -3.63
C GLU A 48 -9.25 -0.49 -5.07
N LEU A 49 -8.33 0.28 -5.66
CA LEU A 49 -8.40 0.67 -7.08
C LEU A 49 -8.43 -0.55 -8.01
N LYS A 50 -7.63 -1.59 -7.74
CA LYS A 50 -7.62 -2.82 -8.54
C LYS A 50 -8.94 -3.59 -8.40
N GLU A 51 -9.53 -3.63 -7.22
CA GLU A 51 -10.84 -4.24 -6.96
C GLU A 51 -11.97 -3.45 -7.64
N LEU A 52 -11.93 -2.12 -7.58
CA LEU A 52 -12.87 -1.25 -8.30
C LEU A 52 -12.77 -1.43 -9.82
N ARG A 53 -11.55 -1.44 -10.38
CA ARG A 53 -11.33 -1.72 -11.81
C ARG A 53 -11.93 -3.05 -12.26
N LYS A 54 -11.79 -4.09 -11.42
CA LYS A 54 -12.40 -5.42 -11.68
C LYS A 54 -13.92 -5.38 -11.65
N ARG A 55 -14.52 -4.66 -10.68
CA ARG A 55 -15.98 -4.56 -10.54
C ARG A 55 -16.64 -3.73 -11.62
N VAL A 56 -15.97 -2.65 -12.05
CA VAL A 56 -16.50 -1.71 -13.06
C VAL A 56 -16.32 -2.24 -14.49
N GLY A 57 -15.60 -3.35 -14.68
CA GLY A 57 -15.46 -3.97 -15.99
C GLY A 57 -14.67 -3.11 -16.98
N PHE A 58 -13.61 -2.42 -16.53
CA PHE A 58 -12.61 -1.86 -17.45
C PHE A 58 -11.80 -3.01 -18.10
N SER A 59 -12.48 -3.74 -18.98
CA SER A 59 -11.91 -4.46 -20.11
C SER A 59 -11.92 -3.48 -21.28
N SER A 60 -10.92 -2.61 -21.32
CA SER A 60 -10.61 -1.78 -22.49
C SER A 60 -9.28 -1.09 -22.26
N LEU A 61 -8.22 -1.86 -22.54
CA LEU A 61 -7.10 -1.50 -23.42
C LEU A 61 -6.23 -2.75 -23.57
#